data_AF-A0A6P1IBH9-F1
#
_entry.id   AF-A0A6P1IBH9-F1
#
_cell.length_a   1.000
_cell.length_b   1.000
_cell.length_c   1.000
_cell.angle_alpha   90.00
_cell.angle_beta   90.00
_cell.angle_gamma   90.00
#
_symmetry.space_group_name_H-M   'P 1'
#
loop_
_entity.id
_entity.type
_entity.pdbx_description
1 polymer ?
#
loop_
_entity_poly.entity_id
_entity_poly.type
_entity_poly.pdbx_seq_one_letter_code
_entity_poly.pdbx_strand_id
1 'polypeptide(L)'
;MGSSPADAARFEAMFTAARQDDWSELIADCGKYEAELDKEIRTAKFTLAELEEEEQSLERLRRWHRDLKARDVFGTPNATEATQRLLYCTQRFEDYTERVFAALHAPEESADGLLSPPVFPQ
;
A
#
# COMPACT_ATOMS: atom_id res chain seq x y z
N MET A 1 -37.85 12.21 28.69
CA MET A 1 -36.52 11.87 29.22
C MET A 1 -35.53 12.18 28.11
N GLY A 2 -34.75 13.25 28.27
CA GLY A 2 -33.69 13.62 27.33
C GLY A 2 -32.34 13.14 27.89
N SER A 3 -31.44 12.77 27.00
CA SER A 3 -30.06 12.39 27.35
C SER A 3 -29.40 13.52 28.14
N SER A 4 -28.76 13.19 29.27
CA SER A 4 -28.03 14.17 30.07
C SER A 4 -26.70 14.55 29.39
N PRO A 5 -26.06 15.67 29.75
CA PRO A 5 -24.72 16.00 29.25
C PRO A 5 -23.68 14.89 29.53
N ALA A 6 -23.84 14.16 30.63
CA ALA A 6 -22.97 13.02 30.97
C ALA A 6 -23.19 11.83 30.02
N ASP A 7 -24.44 11.58 29.61
CA ASP A 7 -24.76 10.54 28.63
C ASP A 7 -24.18 10.89 27.25
N ALA A 8 -24.31 12.16 26.83
CA ALA A 8 -23.75 12.65 25.57
C ALA A 8 -22.21 12.46 25.52
N ALA A 9 -21.50 12.88 26.57
CA ALA A 9 -20.05 12.70 26.68
C ALA A 9 -19.63 11.23 26.65
N ARG A 10 -20.41 10.35 27.30
CA ARG A 10 -20.16 8.91 27.28
C ARG A 10 -20.33 8.33 25.87
N PHE A 11 -21.37 8.74 25.13
CA PHE A 11 -21.57 8.28 23.75
C PHE A 11 -20.43 8.75 22.84
N GLU A 12 -20.05 10.02 22.90
CA GLU A 12 -18.93 10.57 22.14
C GLU A 12 -17.64 9.79 22.39
N ALA A 13 -17.32 9.50 23.65
CA ALA A 13 -16.15 8.70 24.00
C ALA A 13 -16.21 7.28 23.39
N MET A 14 -17.38 6.62 23.43
CA MET A 14 -17.56 5.30 22.82
C MET A 14 -17.40 5.32 21.30
N PHE A 15 -17.97 6.32 20.61
CA PHE A 15 -17.83 6.46 19.16
C PHE A 15 -16.38 6.77 18.76
N THR A 16 -15.71 7.63 19.52
CA THR A 16 -14.30 7.99 19.29
C THR A 16 -13.39 6.79 19.48
N ALA A 17 -13.56 6.01 20.56
CA ALA A 17 -12.78 4.80 20.80
C ALA A 17 -12.95 3.77 19.66
N ALA A 18 -14.19 3.52 19.22
CA ALA A 18 -14.45 2.61 18.11
C ALA A 18 -13.79 3.07 16.80
N ARG A 19 -13.76 4.39 16.53
CA ARG A 19 -13.05 4.93 15.35
C ARG A 19 -11.54 4.82 15.50
N GLN A 20 -11.01 5.01 16.70
CA GLN A 20 -9.58 4.88 16.98
C GLN A 20 -9.09 3.45 16.72
N ASP A 21 -9.88 2.44 17.09
CA ASP A 21 -9.61 1.04 16.79
C ASP A 21 -9.59 0.79 15.27
N ASP A 22 -10.61 1.27 14.55
CA ASP A 22 -10.70 1.15 13.09
C ASP A 22 -9.46 1.77 12.39
N TRP A 23 -9.04 2.97 12.82
CA TRP A 23 -7.84 3.63 12.28
C TRP A 23 -6.55 2.86 12.58
N SER A 24 -6.46 2.24 13.75
CA SER A 24 -5.31 1.41 14.13
C SER A 24 -5.20 0.16 13.26
N GLU A 25 -6.33 -0.42 12.88
CA GLU A 25 -6.37 -1.54 11.93
C GLU A 25 -5.91 -1.11 10.53
N LEU A 26 -6.36 0.05 10.04
CA LEU A 26 -5.89 0.60 8.77
C LEU A 26 -4.37 0.84 8.77
N ILE A 27 -3.81 1.37 9.87
CA ILE A 27 -2.36 1.57 10.03
C ILE A 27 -1.63 0.22 9.96
N ALA A 28 -2.14 -0.81 10.63
CA ALA A 28 -1.55 -2.14 10.60
C ALA A 28 -1.59 -2.74 9.19
N ASP A 29 -2.69 -2.58 8.45
CA ASP A 29 -2.83 -3.05 7.07
C ASP A 29 -1.96 -2.28 6.08
N CYS A 30 -1.73 -0.97 6.29
CA CYS A 30 -0.69 -0.23 5.57
C CYS A 30 0.69 -0.89 5.78
N GLY A 31 1.03 -1.24 7.02
CA GLY A 31 2.28 -1.94 7.32
C GLY A 31 2.40 -3.32 6.65
N LYS A 32 1.31 -4.07 6.51
CA LYS A 32 1.31 -5.34 5.77
C LYS A 32 1.55 -5.12 4.28
N TYR A 33 0.89 -4.12 3.69
CA TYR A 33 1.07 -3.75 2.29
C TYR A 33 2.52 -3.33 1.99
N GLU A 34 3.11 -2.48 2.83
CA GLU A 34 4.52 -2.10 2.73
C GLU A 34 5.46 -3.33 2.76
N ALA A 35 5.19 -4.29 3.66
CA ALA A 35 5.99 -5.51 3.79
C ALA A 35 5.87 -6.45 2.57
N GLU A 36 4.71 -6.48 1.92
CA GLU A 36 4.50 -7.24 0.68
C GLU A 36 5.23 -6.58 -0.48
N LEU A 37 5.09 -5.26 -0.70
CA LEU A 37 5.89 -4.53 -1.69
C LEU A 37 7.40 -4.75 -1.49
N ASP A 38 7.88 -4.69 -0.25
CA ASP A 38 9.28 -4.97 0.06
C ASP A 38 9.69 -6.40 -0.35
N LYS A 39 8.80 -7.39 -0.20
CA LYS A 39 9.05 -8.78 -0.61
C LYS A 39 9.10 -8.91 -2.13
N GLU A 40 8.16 -8.30 -2.84
CA GLU A 40 8.09 -8.28 -4.30
C GLU A 40 9.35 -7.63 -4.90
N ILE A 41 9.77 -6.48 -4.34
CA ILE A 41 11.03 -5.81 -4.70
C ILE A 41 12.25 -6.70 -4.43
N ARG A 42 12.34 -7.32 -3.24
CA ARG A 42 13.48 -8.20 -2.88
C ARG A 42 13.60 -9.41 -3.80
N THR A 43 12.47 -9.94 -4.26
CA THR A 43 12.43 -11.11 -5.15
C THR A 43 12.43 -10.73 -6.63
N ALA A 44 12.51 -9.43 -6.95
CA ALA A 44 12.52 -8.88 -8.29
C ALA A 44 11.34 -9.34 -9.16
N LYS A 45 10.17 -9.51 -8.56
CA LYS A 45 8.95 -9.92 -9.25
C LYS A 45 8.30 -8.76 -10.01
N PHE A 46 9.01 -8.24 -11.00
CA PHE A 46 8.60 -7.06 -11.74
C PHE A 46 7.75 -7.43 -12.96
N THR A 47 6.46 -7.71 -12.73
CA THR A 47 5.52 -8.07 -13.81
C THR A 47 4.27 -7.19 -13.77
N LEU A 48 3.58 -7.07 -14.92
CA LEU A 48 2.31 -6.32 -14.99
C LEU A 48 1.22 -6.94 -14.11
N ALA A 49 1.19 -8.28 -13.99
CA ALA A 49 0.20 -8.96 -13.16
C ALA A 49 0.39 -8.62 -11.67
N GLU A 50 1.63 -8.64 -11.18
CA GLU A 50 1.95 -8.24 -9.80
C GLU A 50 1.68 -6.75 -9.58
N LEU A 51 1.97 -5.90 -10.58
CA LEU A 51 1.65 -4.47 -10.51
C LEU A 51 0.14 -4.20 -10.36
N GLU A 52 -0.69 -4.89 -11.16
CA GLU A 52 -2.16 -4.79 -11.08
C GLU A 52 -2.69 -5.31 -9.74
N GLU A 53 -2.12 -6.39 -9.20
CA GLU A 53 -2.49 -6.92 -7.88
C GLU A 53 -2.19 -5.90 -6.76
N GLU A 54 -1.01 -5.28 -6.81
CA GLU A 54 -0.62 -4.27 -5.82
C GLU A 54 -1.42 -2.97 -5.95
N GLU A 55 -1.81 -2.57 -7.17
CA GLU A 55 -2.69 -1.42 -7.40
C GLU A 55 -4.08 -1.66 -6.77
N GLN A 56 -4.64 -2.86 -6.96
CA GLN A 56 -5.93 -3.23 -6.37
C GLN A 56 -5.85 -3.25 -4.84
N SER A 57 -4.76 -3.75 -4.28
CA SER A 57 -4.50 -3.73 -2.84
C SER A 57 -4.45 -2.30 -2.30
N LEU A 58 -3.75 -1.38 -2.97
CA LEU A 58 -3.70 0.02 -2.58
C LEU A 58 -5.07 0.71 -2.69
N GLU A 59 -5.85 0.46 -3.75
CA GLU A 59 -7.17 1.06 -3.88
C GLU A 59 -8.14 0.57 -2.80
N ARG A 60 -8.03 -0.68 -2.34
CA ARG A 60 -8.78 -1.16 -1.17
C ARG A 60 -8.46 -0.35 0.09
N LEU A 61 -7.17 -0.08 0.36
CA LEU A 61 -6.75 0.76 1.49
C LEU A 61 -7.27 2.20 1.36
N ARG A 62 -7.17 2.79 0.16
CA ARG A 62 -7.68 4.14 -0.12
C ARG A 62 -9.18 4.27 0.07
N ARG A 63 -9.95 3.29 -0.39
CA ARG A 63 -11.40 3.24 -0.18
C ARG A 63 -11.73 3.13 1.31
N TRP A 64 -11.09 2.20 2.01
CA TRP A 64 -11.33 2.02 3.43
C TRP A 64 -11.01 3.29 4.24
N HIS A 65 -9.89 3.96 3.96
CA HIS A 65 -9.55 5.26 4.56
C HIS A 65 -10.65 6.32 4.36
N ARG A 66 -11.17 6.46 3.14
CA ARG A 66 -12.27 7.40 2.86
C ARG A 66 -13.52 7.07 3.67
N ASP A 67 -13.85 5.79 3.78
CA ASP A 67 -15.00 5.31 4.55
C ASP A 67 -14.81 5.57 6.06
N LEU A 68 -13.60 5.37 6.60
CA LEU A 68 -13.28 5.70 7.99
C LEU A 68 -13.37 7.21 8.24
N LYS A 69 -12.79 8.02 7.36
CA LYS A 69 -12.83 9.48 7.46
C LYS A 69 -14.26 10.03 7.46
N ALA A 70 -15.16 9.43 6.66
CA ALA A 70 -16.56 9.81 6.64
C ALA A 70 -17.31 9.46 7.94
N ARG A 71 -16.86 8.42 8.65
CA ARG A 71 -17.45 7.92 9.91
C ARG A 71 -16.83 8.53 11.16
N ASP A 72 -15.64 9.11 11.05
CA ASP A 72 -14.93 9.76 12.15
C ASP A 72 -15.42 11.20 12.38
N VAL A 73 -16.63 11.30 12.95
CA VAL A 73 -17.34 12.57 13.13
C VAL A 73 -16.81 13.41 14.30
N PHE A 74 -16.13 12.79 15.26
CA PHE A 74 -15.58 13.45 16.45
C PHE A 74 -14.09 13.77 16.31
N GLY A 75 -13.41 13.15 15.33
CA GLY A 75 -11.99 13.33 15.10
C GLY A 75 -11.16 12.52 16.10
N THR A 76 -10.50 11.49 15.60
CA THR A 76 -9.58 10.68 16.40
C THR A 76 -8.14 11.18 16.27
N PRO A 77 -7.32 11.07 17.34
CA PRO A 77 -5.91 11.50 17.28
C PRO A 77 -5.07 10.75 16.24
N ASN A 78 -5.39 9.48 15.94
CA ASN A 78 -4.61 8.64 15.02
C ASN A 78 -5.04 8.74 13.55
N ALA A 79 -6.12 9.45 13.22
CA ALA A 79 -6.52 9.67 11.82
C ALA A 79 -5.43 10.34 10.98
N THR A 80 -4.65 11.26 11.58
CA THR A 80 -3.52 11.91 10.90
C THR A 80 -2.41 10.91 10.59
N GLU A 81 -2.03 10.07 11.54
CA GLU A 81 -1.02 9.03 11.32
C GLU A 81 -1.49 8.06 10.24
N ALA A 82 -2.73 7.57 10.31
CA ALA A 82 -3.28 6.68 9.30
C ALA A 82 -3.26 7.28 7.88
N THR A 83 -3.52 8.58 7.77
CA THR A 83 -3.40 9.32 6.50
C THR A 83 -1.95 9.37 6.01
N GLN A 84 -0.99 9.62 6.91
CA GLN A 84 0.43 9.64 6.56
C GLN A 84 0.94 8.27 6.12
N ARG A 85 0.50 7.18 6.78
CA ARG A 85 0.83 5.80 6.41
C ARG A 85 0.30 5.44 5.02
N LEU A 86 -0.95 5.80 4.71
CA LEU A 86 -1.52 5.56 3.39
C LEU A 86 -0.81 6.37 2.29
N LEU A 87 -0.42 7.61 2.59
CA LEU A 87 0.40 8.41 1.66
C LEU A 87 1.75 7.75 1.41
N TYR A 88 2.39 7.21 2.45
CA TYR A 88 3.64 6.47 2.30
C TYR A 88 3.45 5.19 1.47
N CYS A 89 2.37 4.42 1.69
CA CYS A 89 2.02 3.28 0.83
C CYS A 89 1.90 3.68 -0.65
N THR A 90 1.30 4.84 -0.93
CA THR A 90 1.21 5.37 -2.30
C THR A 90 2.58 5.66 -2.91
N GLN A 91 3.48 6.29 -2.16
CA GLN A 91 4.85 6.56 -2.62
C GLN A 91 5.61 5.26 -2.88
N ARG A 92 5.47 4.27 -1.99
CA ARG A 92 6.11 2.96 -2.15
C ARG A 92 5.59 2.21 -3.37
N PHE A 93 4.31 2.35 -3.70
CA PHE A 93 3.73 1.79 -4.91
C PHE A 93 4.24 2.50 -6.18
N GLU A 94 4.41 3.82 -6.16
CA GLU A 94 5.03 4.58 -7.25
C GLU A 94 6.45 4.08 -7.53
N ASP A 95 7.28 3.93 -6.48
CA ASP A 95 8.63 3.36 -6.59
C ASP A 95 8.63 1.94 -7.19
N TYR A 96 7.66 1.10 -6.79
CA TYR A 96 7.52 -0.25 -7.34
C TYR A 96 7.12 -0.21 -8.82
N THR A 97 6.20 0.67 -9.18
CA THR A 97 5.74 0.91 -10.56
C THR A 97 6.90 1.30 -11.47
N GLU A 98 7.76 2.23 -11.04
CA GLU A 98 8.94 2.64 -11.81
C GLU A 98 9.91 1.47 -12.07
N ARG A 99 10.10 0.59 -11.07
CA ARG A 99 10.94 -0.61 -11.22
C ARG A 99 10.34 -1.63 -12.18
N VAL A 100 9.02 -1.82 -12.14
CA VAL A 100 8.32 -2.68 -13.10
C VAL A 100 8.53 -2.17 -14.53
N PHE A 101 8.31 -0.87 -14.77
CA PHE A 101 8.55 -0.31 -16.10
C PHE A 101 10.02 -0.37 -16.53
N ALA A 102 10.96 -0.11 -15.63
CA ALA A 102 12.37 -0.24 -15.93
C ALA A 102 12.75 -1.68 -16.34
N ALA A 103 12.19 -2.69 -15.66
CA ALA A 103 12.41 -4.10 -15.99
C ALA A 103 11.81 -4.48 -17.36
N LEU A 104 10.61 -3.99 -17.69
CA LEU A 104 9.96 -4.24 -18.98
C LEU A 104 10.67 -3.58 -20.17
N HIS A 105 11.44 -2.52 -19.91
CA HIS A 105 12.21 -1.79 -20.93
C HIS A 105 13.69 -2.16 -20.95
N ALA A 106 14.16 -3.00 -20.02
CA ALA A 106 15.50 -3.52 -20.07
C ALA A 106 15.65 -4.37 -21.34
N PRO A 107 16.70 -4.16 -22.15
CA PRO A 107 16.98 -5.06 -23.25
C PRO A 107 17.17 -6.46 -22.67
N GLU A 108 16.47 -7.45 -23.23
CA GLU A 108 16.82 -8.85 -23.05
C GLU A 108 18.30 -8.97 -23.41
N GLU A 109 19.20 -9.15 -22.43
CA GLU A 109 20.56 -9.55 -22.76
C GLU A 109 20.46 -10.94 -23.37
N SER A 110 20.39 -10.97 -24.71
CA SER A 110 20.32 -12.18 -25.49
C SER A 110 21.48 -13.09 -25.07
N ALA A 111 21.15 -14.22 -24.44
CA ALA A 111 22.04 -15.35 -24.22
C ALA A 111 22.42 -16.07 -25.54
N ASP A 112 22.58 -15.32 -26.64
CA ASP A 112 22.87 -15.81 -27.99
C ASP A 112 24.28 -15.39 -28.46
N GLY A 113 25.07 -14.76 -27.59
CA GLY A 113 26.46 -14.38 -27.86
C GLY A 113 27.51 -15.47 -27.64
N LEU A 114 27.13 -16.64 -27.10
CA LEU A 114 28.04 -17.77 -26.89
C LEU A 114 27.57 -18.96 -27.74
N LEU A 115 28.03 -19.02 -29.00
CA LEU A 115 28.37 -20.25 -29.76
C LEU A 115 28.67 -19.85 -31.22
N SER A 116 29.77 -19.12 -31.45
CA SER A 116 30.47 -19.20 -32.74
C SER A 116 31.81 -19.87 -32.49
N PRO A 117 32.05 -21.11 -32.97
CA PRO A 117 33.39 -21.68 -32.91
C PRO A 117 34.31 -20.88 -33.86
N PRO A 118 35.60 -20.73 -33.52
CA PRO A 118 36.54 -20.05 -34.39
C PRO A 118 36.72 -20.83 -35.69
N VAL A 119 36.42 -20.19 -36.82
CA VAL A 119 36.81 -20.67 -38.15
C VAL A 119 38.29 -20.30 -38.36
N PHE A 120 39.16 -21.31 -38.39
CA PHE A 120 40.54 -21.13 -38.85
C PHE A 120 40.61 -21.39 -40.37
N PRO A 121 41.15 -20.46 -41.18
CA PRO A 121 41.46 -20.74 -42.58
C PRO A 121 42.74 -21.58 -42.70
N GLN A 122 42.86 -22.28 -43.85
CA GLN A 122 43.77 -23.40 -44.14
C GLN A 122 45.25 -23.20 -43.79
#